data_AF-A0AAX1WRC2-F1
#
_entry.id   AF-A0AAX1WRC2-F1
#
_cell.length_a   1.000
_cell.length_b   1.000
_cell.length_c   1.000
_cell.angle_alpha   90.00
_cell.angle_beta   90.00
_cell.angle_gamma   90.00
#
_symmetry.space_group_name_H-M   'P 1'
#
loop_
_entity.id
_entity.type
_entity.pdbx_description
1 polymer ?
#
loop_
_entity_poly.entity_id
_entity_poly.type
_entity_poly.pdbx_seq_one_letter_code
_entity_poly.pdbx_strand_id
1 'polypeptide(L)' 'MLQATRQRFAALQAQAAHAGVALRPPPPEPTTCCGRGCNGCVWEGFYAAAQWWCEDAQGALAQPGGGSS' A
#
# COMPACT_ATOMS: atom_id res chain seq x y z
N MET A 1 3.38 -6.35 -12.05
CA MET A 1 3.24 -6.32 -10.58
C MET A 1 3.12 -4.90 -10.05
N LEU A 2 4.10 -4.02 -10.28
CA LEU A 2 4.04 -2.61 -9.85
C LEU A 2 2.74 -1.86 -10.20
N GLN A 3 2.27 -1.98 -11.45
CA GLN A 3 1.03 -1.30 -11.86
C GLN A 3 -0.20 -1.79 -11.09
N ALA A 4 -0.29 -3.10 -10.81
CA ALA A 4 -1.35 -3.65 -9.98
C ALA A 4 -1.28 -3.15 -8.53
N THR A 5 -0.07 -3.01 -7.98
CA THR A 5 0.17 -2.41 -6.65
C THR A 5 -0.31 -0.96 -6.61
N ARG A 6 0.04 -0.15 -7.61
CA ARG A 6 -0.41 1.25 -7.72
C ARG A 6 -1.93 1.36 -7.82
N GLN A 7 -2.58 0.48 -8.59
CA GLN A 7 -4.03 0.44 -8.70
C GLN A 7 -4.70 0.09 -7.36
N ARG A 8 -4.16 -0.87 -6.60
CA ARG A 8 -4.64 -1.18 -5.25
C ARG A 8 -4.52 0.02 -4.31
N PHE A 9 -3.39 0.70 -4.32
CA PHE A 9 -3.19 1.90 -3.50
C PHE A 9 -4.18 2.99 -3.84
N ALA A 10 -4.42 3.25 -5.13
CA ALA A 10 -5.39 4.23 -5.57
C ALA A 10 -6.82 3.86 -5.16
N ALA A 11 -7.21 2.59 -5.33
CA ALA A 11 -8.54 2.11 -4.96
C ALA A 11 -8.82 2.20 -3.45
N LEU A 12 -7.84 1.84 -2.61
CA LEU A 12 -7.99 1.92 -1.15
C LEU A 12 -8.02 3.38 -0.67
N GLN A 13 -7.17 4.25 -1.22
CA GLN A 13 -7.20 5.68 -0.92
C GLN A 13 -8.53 6.33 -1.33
N ALA A 14 -9.07 5.98 -2.50
CA ALA A 14 -10.36 6.49 -2.95
C ALA A 14 -11.51 6.05 -2.02
N GLN A 15 -11.52 4.78 -1.60
CA GLN A 15 -12.50 4.27 -0.64
C GLN A 15 -12.38 4.96 0.72
N ALA A 16 -11.15 5.17 1.20
CA ALA A 16 -10.92 5.84 2.47
C ALA A 16 -11.31 7.32 2.43
N ALA A 17 -11.04 8.02 1.33
CA ALA A 17 -11.52 9.37 1.12
C ALA A 17 -13.04 9.44 1.13
N HIS A 18 -13.72 8.46 0.53
CA HIS A 18 -15.19 8.39 0.54
C HIS A 18 -15.75 8.09 1.94
N ALA A 19 -15.09 7.21 2.70
CA ALA A 19 -15.47 6.84 4.06
C ALA A 19 -15.03 7.86 5.13
N GLY A 20 -14.25 8.89 4.76
CA GLY A 20 -13.66 9.84 5.71
C GLY A 20 -12.58 9.22 6.61
N VAL A 21 -11.98 8.10 6.20
CA VAL A 21 -10.94 7.40 6.96
C VAL A 21 -9.56 7.91 6.54
N ALA A 22 -8.72 8.27 7.50
CA ALA A 22 -7.34 8.64 7.24
C ALA A 22 -6.46 7.37 7.14
N LEU A 23 -5.92 7.10 5.96
CA LEU A 23 -4.94 6.02 5.76
C LEU A 23 -3.51 6.53 5.91
N ARG A 24 -2.60 5.65 6.32
CA ARG A 24 -1.16 5.91 6.27
C ARG A 24 -0.70 6.13 4.81
N PRO A 25 0.36 6.92 4.56
CA PRO A 25 0.90 7.06 3.21
C PRO A 25 1.42 5.72 2.69
N PRO A 26 1.19 5.38 1.40
CA PRO A 26 1.70 4.16 0.80
C PRO A 26 3.24 4.18 0.72
N PRO A 27 3.90 2.99 0.73
CA PRO A 27 5.35 2.91 0.61
C PRO A 27 5.84 3.51 -0.71
N PRO A 28 6.95 4.27 -0.72
CA PRO A 28 7.49 4.87 -1.93
C PRO A 28 8.02 3.80 -2.89
N GLU A 29 7.80 4.02 -4.19
CA GLU A 29 8.34 3.14 -5.23
C GLU A 29 9.87 3.21 -5.23
N PRO A 30 10.58 2.06 -5.22
CA PRO A 30 12.02 2.07 -5.22
C PRO A 30 12.58 2.59 -6.56
N THR A 31 13.60 3.43 -6.49
CA THR A 31 14.17 4.14 -7.66
C THR A 31 15.25 3.37 -8.39
N THR A 32 15.79 2.30 -7.81
CA THR A 32 16.87 1.50 -8.40
C THR A 32 16.47 0.02 -8.50
N CYS A 33 16.34 -0.50 -9.71
CA CYS A 33 16.30 -1.95 -9.93
C CYS A 33 17.75 -2.46 -9.96
N CYS A 34 18.12 -3.38 -9.06
CA CYS A 34 19.52 -3.81 -8.90
C CYS A 34 20.07 -4.61 -10.11
N GLY A 35 19.27 -4.86 -11.15
CA GLY A 35 19.69 -5.46 -12.42
C GLY A 35 20.22 -6.90 -12.35
N ARG A 36 20.29 -7.52 -11.16
CA ARG A 36 21.04 -8.77 -10.94
C ARG A 36 20.17 -10.01 -10.69
N GLY A 37 18.85 -9.88 -10.83
CA GLY A 37 17.90 -10.98 -10.67
C GLY A 37 16.89 -10.71 -9.55
N CYS A 38 15.70 -11.28 -9.68
CA CYS A 38 14.54 -11.03 -8.82
C CYS A 38 14.65 -11.62 -7.41
N ASN A 39 15.74 -12.34 -7.08
CA ASN A 39 15.95 -12.91 -5.75
C ASN A 39 16.77 -11.93 -4.89
N GLY A 40 16.09 -11.03 -4.17
CA GLY A 40 16.71 -10.02 -3.29
C GLY A 40 16.68 -8.58 -3.81
N CYS A 41 15.86 -8.29 -4.83
CA CYS A 41 15.70 -6.95 -5.36
C CYS A 41 14.89 -6.09 -4.38
N VAL A 42 15.17 -4.79 -4.28
CA VAL A 42 14.43 -3.82 -3.43
C VAL A 42 12.91 -3.88 -3.64
N TRP A 43 12.49 -4.36 -4.81
CA TRP A 43 11.11 -4.68 -5.14
C TRP A 43 10.45 -5.70 -4.20
N GLU A 44 11.16 -6.71 -3.70
CA GLU A 44 10.59 -7.69 -2.75
C GLU A 44 10.19 -7.01 -1.44
N GLY A 45 11.07 -6.15 -0.91
CA GLY A 45 10.78 -5.33 0.27
C GLY A 45 9.63 -4.35 0.02
N PHE A 46 9.59 -3.74 -1.17
CA PHE A 46 8.48 -2.88 -1.58
C PHE A 46 7.16 -3.66 -1.67
N TYR A 47 7.14 -4.84 -2.28
CA TYR A 47 5.92 -5.64 -2.42
C TYR A 47 5.44 -6.18 -1.08
N ALA A 48 6.36 -6.58 -0.20
CA ALA A 48 6.02 -6.92 1.18
C ALA A 48 5.38 -5.71 1.88
N ALA A 49 6.05 -4.55 1.91
CA ALA A 49 5.51 -3.33 2.52
C ALA A 49 4.16 -2.90 1.92
N ALA A 50 4.00 -3.05 0.60
CA ALA A 50 2.76 -2.76 -0.10
C ALA A 50 1.61 -3.68 0.33
N GLN A 51 1.89 -4.97 0.51
CA GLN A 51 0.91 -5.93 0.99
C GLN A 51 0.48 -5.60 2.42
N TRP A 52 1.44 -5.36 3.32
CA TRP A 52 1.16 -4.95 4.70
C TRP A 52 0.33 -3.67 4.77
N TRP A 53 0.64 -2.67 3.93
CA TRP A 53 -0.13 -1.44 3.84
C TRP A 53 -1.56 -1.68 3.35
N CYS A 54 -1.77 -2.56 2.37
CA CYS A 54 -3.10 -2.88 1.88
C CYS A 54 -3.95 -3.58 2.95
N GLU A 55 -3.38 -4.51 3.70
CA GLU A 55 -4.07 -5.19 4.80
C GLU A 55 -4.49 -4.20 5.89
N ASP A 56 -3.59 -3.31 6.29
CA ASP A 56 -3.86 -2.25 7.27
C ASP A 56 -4.96 -1.28 6.80
N ALA A 57 -4.89 -0.86 5.53
CA ALA A 57 -5.90 0.02 4.94
C ALA A 57 -7.27 -0.65 4.86
N GLN A 58 -7.33 -1.92 4.49
CA GLN A 58 -8.58 -2.68 4.49
C GLN A 58 -9.14 -2.83 5.92
N GLY A 59 -8.28 -3.11 6.91
CA GLY A 59 -8.68 -3.17 8.32
C GLY A 59 -9.21 -1.84 8.84
N ALA A 60 -8.60 -0.71 8.47
CA ALA A 60 -9.08 0.61 8.81
C ALA A 60 -10.44 0.92 8.15
N LEU A 61 -10.65 0.50 6.90
CA LEU A 61 -11.92 0.66 6.18
C LEU A 61 -13.02 -0.26 6.72
N ALA A 62 -12.66 -1.45 7.20
CA ALA A 62 -13.59 -2.42 7.77
C ALA A 62 -14.05 -2.07 9.19
N GLN A 63 -13.35 -1.16 9.87
CA GLN A 63 -13.73 -0.66 11.18
C GLN A 63 -14.38 0.73 11.06
N PRO A 64 -15.73 0.82 11.00
CA PRO A 64 -16.47 2.06 10.74
C PRO A 64 -16.47 3.09 11.90
N GLY A 65 -15.38 3.17 12.68
CA GLY A 65 -15.26 4.12 13.81
C GLY A 65 -13.83 4.33 14.33
N GLY A 66 -12.80 3.82 13.66
CA GLY A 66 -11.41 3.82 14.16
C GLY A 66 -10.55 5.02 13.73
N GLY A 67 -11.14 6.05 13.13
CA GLY A 67 -10.45 7.29 12.80
C GLY A 67 -10.72 8.36 13.84
N SER A 68 -9.88 8.40 14.88
CA SER A 68 -9.53 9.54 15.76
C SER A 68 -9.40 9.12 17.23
N SER A 69 -8.17 9.03 17.71
CA SER A 69 -7.80 9.46 19.07
C SER A 69 -6.56 10.33 18.95
#